data_AF-A0A166QXH6-F1
#
_entry.id   AF-A0A166QXH6-F1
#
_cell.length_a   1.000
_cell.length_b   1.000
_cell.length_c   1.000
_cell.angle_alpha   90.00
_cell.angle_beta   90.00
_cell.angle_gamma   90.00
#
_symmetry.space_group_name_H-M   'P 1'
#
loop_
_entity.id
_entity.type
_entity.pdbx_description
1 polymer ?
#
loop_
_entity_poly.entity_id
_entity_poly.type
_entity_poly.pdbx_seq_one_letter_code
_entity_poly.pdbx_strand_id
1 'polypeptide(L)'
;MSTTLANTWSVTCTLLGYIPKSLYGRILRKRLHLLSLPMELLEEVVKNLGWLELLRVRITCKTLYDISKIRSVRVHLVKRAQACDPYHTPMDRAIEHHTADELEDWAMRRLVLVDQRPATCAQQSFRQRSAYLTNGVEQTILLPGGRWLVSSLKEGGLVVSDLDSPEMRHQSIWEPQEDVDKWPAFDLVYCVDEAATTLTFDLALHRSDSSVSSEHGILVKLYFWRVYLSADGMNFTAQLLNSFWTSGSYPAASVTLTKEYFARIGGGMGSHCIEIFHWRKTTSDTNWKSSLHVTSPSQPVSDPLWSCVRLLPEYRVLVVSDHSLSIYHLPEMVSTIDIATEEGPIQSPIHNIPLGGKMRVGGMSRLITDWKETRLVAINGTGIYEFVIPHALDLAPSSFLRAILQQEPHAQAAIGLNRAILRFHDGSALPFNYSCGYTSSEDTTFVEDTPSIRFQVPRPFMAYSPPKLDEGCQKRDWKSKLPKGLSHKEECKLLEDGKEYEVESIVKLHNNRWSNFGGSDRMVDEDDYTSDYAVYGQRTPPSPNNNTNPFGGSGFNY
;
A
#
# COMPACT_ATOMS: atom_id res chain seq x y z
N MET A 1 10.60 29.74 -32.10
CA MET A 1 10.20 28.90 -33.26
C MET A 1 10.30 27.39 -32.97
N SER A 2 10.29 26.94 -31.71
CA SER A 2 10.53 25.52 -31.34
C SER A 2 9.31 24.79 -30.75
N THR A 3 8.12 25.40 -30.78
CA THR A 3 6.89 24.87 -30.14
C THR A 3 5.92 24.23 -31.12
N THR A 4 6.08 24.44 -32.44
CA THR A 4 5.12 23.96 -33.45
C THR A 4 5.34 22.51 -33.89
N LEU A 5 6.53 21.93 -33.64
CA LEU A 5 6.84 20.54 -34.04
C LEU A 5 6.38 19.48 -33.02
N ALA A 6 6.23 19.85 -31.74
CA ALA A 6 5.79 18.93 -30.68
C ALA A 6 4.31 18.54 -30.81
N ASN A 7 3.45 19.47 -31.26
CA ASN A 7 2.00 19.23 -31.34
C ASN A 7 1.60 18.34 -32.53
N THR A 8 2.40 18.29 -33.59
CA THR A 8 2.15 17.40 -34.74
C THR A 8 2.44 15.92 -34.46
N TRP A 9 3.32 15.61 -33.51
CA TRP A 9 3.64 14.22 -33.14
C TRP A 9 2.59 13.60 -32.21
N SER A 10 1.93 14.40 -31.37
CA SER A 10 0.87 13.93 -30.47
C SER A 10 -0.40 13.48 -31.22
N VAL A 11 -0.81 14.22 -32.26
CA VAL A 11 -2.01 13.91 -33.07
C VAL A 11 -1.78 12.71 -34.01
N THR A 12 -0.54 12.38 -34.37
CA THR A 12 -0.23 11.25 -35.24
C THR A 12 -0.15 9.91 -34.49
N CYS A 13 0.11 9.90 -33.18
CA CYS A 13 0.13 8.67 -32.39
C CYS A 13 -1.28 8.03 -32.25
N THR A 14 -2.35 8.81 -32.26
CA THR A 14 -3.73 8.28 -32.15
C THR A 14 -4.19 7.58 -33.44
N LEU A 15 -3.69 8.00 -34.61
CA LEU A 15 -3.98 7.38 -35.91
C LEU A 15 -3.15 6.11 -36.18
N LEU A 16 -2.06 5.87 -35.44
CA LEU A 16 -1.25 4.65 -35.53
C LEU A 16 -1.84 3.46 -34.75
N GLY A 17 -2.88 3.69 -33.93
CA GLY A 17 -3.54 2.66 -33.12
C GLY A 17 -4.31 1.59 -33.90
N TYR A 18 -4.52 1.78 -35.21
CA TYR A 18 -5.33 0.88 -36.05
C TYR A 18 -4.64 0.44 -37.35
N ILE A 19 -3.31 0.40 -37.42
CA ILE A 19 -2.65 -0.27 -38.54
C ILE A 19 -2.89 -1.80 -38.42
N PRO A 20 -3.57 -2.44 -39.39
CA PRO A 20 -3.76 -3.89 -39.39
C PRO A 20 -2.42 -4.62 -39.30
N LYS A 21 -2.32 -5.72 -38.54
CA LYS A 21 -1.10 -6.53 -38.37
C LYS A 21 -0.42 -6.90 -39.71
N SER A 22 -1.19 -7.01 -40.78
CA SER A 22 -0.71 -7.29 -42.15
C SER A 22 0.02 -6.12 -42.83
N LEU A 23 -0.23 -4.88 -42.40
CA LEU A 23 0.37 -3.66 -42.95
C LEU A 23 1.71 -3.32 -42.30
N TYR A 24 1.90 -3.60 -41.00
CA TYR A 24 3.21 -3.46 -40.35
C TYR A 24 4.27 -4.31 -41.04
N GLY A 25 3.96 -5.59 -41.33
CA GLY A 25 4.86 -6.48 -42.07
C GLY A 25 5.13 -6.05 -43.51
N ARG A 26 4.18 -5.39 -44.18
CA ARG A 26 4.35 -4.89 -45.56
C ARG A 26 5.10 -3.55 -45.64
N ILE A 27 4.87 -2.64 -44.69
CA ILE A 27 5.59 -1.36 -44.61
C ILE A 27 7.05 -1.61 -44.23
N LEU A 28 7.30 -2.51 -43.27
CA LEU A 28 8.66 -2.96 -42.97
C LEU A 28 9.29 -3.66 -44.18
N ARG A 29 8.64 -4.65 -44.81
CA ARG A 29 9.22 -5.36 -45.98
C ARG A 29 9.55 -4.47 -47.18
N LYS A 30 8.81 -3.39 -47.43
CA LYS A 30 9.02 -2.54 -48.62
C LYS A 30 9.85 -1.28 -48.36
N ARG A 31 10.18 -0.95 -47.09
CA ARG A 31 10.90 0.28 -46.70
C ARG A 31 11.86 0.09 -45.52
N LEU A 32 12.59 -1.03 -45.43
CA LEU A 32 13.48 -1.31 -44.30
C LEU A 32 14.84 -0.61 -44.42
N HIS A 33 14.82 0.73 -44.47
CA HIS A 33 15.98 1.55 -44.11
C HIS A 33 16.15 1.69 -42.59
N LEU A 34 15.17 1.24 -41.80
CA LEU A 34 15.24 1.34 -40.33
C LEU A 34 16.40 0.53 -39.76
N LEU A 35 16.61 -0.70 -40.25
CA LEU A 35 17.75 -1.53 -39.83
C LEU A 35 19.08 -1.12 -40.49
N SER A 36 19.04 -0.20 -41.47
CA SER A 36 20.25 0.43 -42.01
C SER A 36 20.67 1.69 -41.25
N LEU A 37 19.87 2.14 -40.28
CA LEU A 37 20.27 3.24 -39.42
C LEU A 37 21.41 2.78 -38.49
N PRO A 38 22.34 3.68 -38.16
CA PRO A 38 23.25 3.50 -37.03
C PRO A 38 22.49 3.11 -35.76
N MET A 39 23.15 2.27 -34.95
CA MET A 39 22.57 1.70 -33.73
C MET A 39 22.04 2.78 -32.77
N GLU A 40 22.76 3.90 -32.68
CA GLU A 40 22.45 5.04 -31.83
C GLU A 40 21.12 5.70 -32.25
N LEU A 41 20.88 5.84 -33.55
CA LEU A 41 19.62 6.39 -34.06
C LEU A 41 18.46 5.42 -33.83
N LEU A 42 18.72 4.11 -33.96
CA LEU A 42 17.70 3.11 -33.73
C LEU A 42 17.33 3.02 -32.24
N GLU A 43 18.30 3.18 -31.34
CA GLU A 43 18.09 3.33 -29.90
C GLU A 43 17.20 4.54 -29.59
N GLU A 44 17.49 5.71 -30.16
CA GLU A 44 16.67 6.93 -29.98
C GLU A 44 15.24 6.75 -30.51
N VAL A 45 15.06 6.08 -31.66
CA VAL A 45 13.72 5.74 -32.15
C VAL A 45 12.99 4.85 -31.15
N VAL A 46 13.66 3.82 -30.61
CA VAL A 46 13.04 2.87 -29.66
C VAL A 46 12.72 3.53 -28.31
N LYS A 47 13.52 4.49 -27.81
CA LYS A 47 13.20 5.27 -26.60
C LYS A 47 11.87 6.00 -26.71
N ASN A 48 11.52 6.47 -27.89
CA ASN A 48 10.28 7.22 -28.14
C ASN A 48 9.03 6.32 -28.28
N LEU A 49 9.17 5.00 -28.30
CA LEU A 49 8.04 4.08 -28.36
C LEU A 49 7.38 3.90 -27.00
N GLY A 50 6.05 3.82 -26.97
CA GLY A 50 5.30 3.38 -25.79
C GLY A 50 5.64 1.93 -25.41
N TRP A 51 5.27 1.50 -24.21
CA TRP A 51 5.67 0.17 -23.72
C TRP A 51 5.03 -0.97 -24.53
N LEU A 52 3.79 -0.79 -25.00
CA LEU A 52 3.12 -1.75 -25.87
C LEU A 52 3.80 -1.84 -27.24
N GLU A 53 4.18 -0.72 -27.82
CA GLU A 53 4.93 -0.66 -29.08
C GLU A 53 6.30 -1.31 -28.90
N LEU A 54 6.97 -1.07 -27.78
CA LEU A 54 8.27 -1.67 -27.46
C LEU A 54 8.17 -3.21 -27.37
N LEU A 55 7.11 -3.75 -26.75
CA LEU A 55 6.83 -5.19 -26.76
C LEU A 55 6.55 -5.73 -28.17
N ARG A 56 5.86 -4.97 -29.02
CA ARG A 56 5.60 -5.36 -30.42
C ARG A 56 6.88 -5.33 -31.27
N VAL A 57 7.78 -4.38 -31.02
CA VAL A 57 9.06 -4.27 -31.73
C VAL A 57 10.00 -5.42 -31.37
N ARG A 58 9.93 -5.96 -30.15
CA ARG A 58 10.71 -7.15 -29.76
C ARG A 58 10.42 -8.39 -30.57
N ILE A 59 9.17 -8.57 -30.98
CA ILE A 59 8.75 -9.76 -31.73
C ILE A 59 9.00 -9.64 -33.23
N THR A 60 9.59 -8.53 -33.72
CA THR A 60 9.84 -8.35 -35.16
C THR A 60 11.15 -8.95 -35.64
N CYS A 61 12.27 -8.69 -34.95
CA CYS A 61 13.59 -9.23 -35.30
C CYS A 61 14.57 -9.15 -34.13
N LYS A 62 15.68 -9.90 -34.23
CA LYS A 62 16.72 -9.96 -33.19
C LYS A 62 17.36 -8.60 -32.87
N THR A 63 17.71 -7.81 -33.89
CA THR A 63 18.32 -6.48 -33.69
C THR A 63 17.43 -5.55 -32.85
N LEU A 64 16.13 -5.51 -33.15
CA LEU A 64 15.18 -4.68 -32.42
C LEU A 64 14.88 -5.23 -31.02
N TYR A 65 14.88 -6.56 -30.87
CA TYR A 65 14.87 -7.20 -29.56
C TYR A 65 16.06 -6.76 -28.71
N ASP A 66 17.28 -6.86 -29.24
CA ASP A 66 18.52 -6.50 -28.54
C ASP A 66 18.52 -5.01 -28.16
N ILE A 67 18.11 -4.12 -29.06
CA ILE A 67 18.02 -2.67 -28.80
C ILE A 67 17.02 -2.36 -27.69
N SER A 68 15.85 -3.01 -27.70
CA SER A 68 14.83 -2.80 -26.68
C SER A 68 15.24 -3.28 -25.27
N LYS A 69 16.33 -4.03 -25.16
CA LYS A 69 16.92 -4.51 -23.91
C LYS A 69 18.06 -3.63 -23.42
N ILE A 70 18.49 -2.65 -24.22
CA ILE A 70 19.52 -1.68 -23.81
C ILE A 70 19.05 -0.90 -22.59
N ARG A 71 19.98 -0.71 -21.66
CA ARG A 71 19.75 -0.02 -20.39
C ARG A 71 19.13 1.37 -20.59
N SER A 72 19.66 2.18 -21.48
CA SER A 72 19.20 3.56 -21.74
C SER A 72 17.74 3.60 -22.20
N VAL A 73 17.29 2.62 -23.00
CA VAL A 73 15.88 2.46 -23.41
C VAL A 73 15.00 2.17 -22.20
N ARG A 74 15.43 1.25 -21.33
CA ARG A 74 14.69 0.88 -20.12
C ARG A 74 14.67 2.00 -19.08
N VAL A 75 15.75 2.75 -18.93
CA VAL A 75 15.80 3.99 -18.13
C VAL A 75 14.78 5.01 -18.65
N HIS A 76 14.69 5.19 -19.98
CA HIS A 76 13.69 6.09 -20.56
C HIS A 76 12.26 5.60 -20.27
N LEU A 77 12.04 4.28 -20.31
CA LEU A 77 10.76 3.68 -19.95
C LEU A 77 10.37 3.93 -18.48
N VAL A 78 11.33 3.80 -17.55
CA VAL A 78 11.16 4.14 -16.13
C VAL A 78 10.81 5.60 -15.95
N LYS A 79 11.53 6.52 -16.60
CA LYS A 79 11.24 7.97 -16.52
C LYS A 79 9.83 8.28 -17.01
N ARG A 80 9.36 7.62 -18.08
CA ARG A 80 7.99 7.77 -18.56
C ARG A 80 6.99 7.22 -17.54
N ALA A 81 7.25 6.06 -16.96
CA ALA A 81 6.41 5.49 -15.91
C ALA A 81 6.31 6.40 -14.67
N GLN A 82 7.42 7.05 -14.27
CA GLN A 82 7.45 8.05 -13.20
C GLN A 82 6.64 9.31 -13.57
N ALA A 83 6.75 9.78 -14.81
CA ALA A 83 5.98 10.94 -15.29
C ALA A 83 4.46 10.67 -15.32
N CYS A 84 4.07 9.41 -15.50
CA CYS A 84 2.66 8.97 -15.44
C CYS A 84 2.20 8.63 -14.02
N ASP A 85 3.10 8.58 -13.04
CA ASP A 85 2.75 8.21 -11.66
C ASP A 85 2.28 9.43 -10.87
N PRO A 86 0.99 9.51 -10.49
CA PRO A 86 0.45 10.63 -9.74
C PRO A 86 1.09 10.81 -8.36
N TYR A 87 1.66 9.75 -7.78
CA TYR A 87 2.25 9.78 -6.44
C TYR A 87 3.74 10.12 -6.46
N HIS A 88 4.33 10.31 -7.64
CA HIS A 88 5.77 10.46 -7.81
C HIS A 88 6.54 9.40 -7.03
N THR A 89 6.04 8.15 -7.06
CA THR A 89 6.52 7.09 -6.17
C THR A 89 8.01 6.86 -6.42
N PRO A 90 8.87 7.06 -5.40
CA PRO A 90 10.29 6.90 -5.58
C PRO A 90 10.63 5.44 -5.91
N MET A 91 11.75 5.27 -6.61
CA MET A 91 12.38 3.95 -6.69
C MET A 91 12.95 3.60 -5.32
N ASP A 92 13.05 2.30 -5.02
CA ASP A 92 13.63 1.82 -3.77
C ASP A 92 15.13 2.13 -3.66
N ARG A 93 15.81 2.33 -4.80
CA ARG A 93 17.19 2.80 -4.87
C ARG A 93 17.40 3.65 -6.12
N ALA A 94 18.53 4.36 -6.16
CA ALA A 94 18.90 5.17 -7.31
C ALA A 94 18.97 4.32 -8.60
N ILE A 95 18.54 4.90 -9.72
CA ILE A 95 18.31 4.20 -10.98
C ILE A 95 19.56 3.48 -11.50
N GLU A 96 20.75 3.98 -11.15
CA GLU A 96 22.07 3.44 -11.49
C GLU A 96 22.30 2.05 -10.91
N HIS A 97 21.71 1.75 -9.75
CA HIS A 97 21.91 0.50 -9.02
C HIS A 97 20.99 -0.63 -9.48
N HIS A 98 19.98 -0.34 -10.30
CA HIS A 98 19.13 -1.37 -10.87
C HIS A 98 19.78 -2.04 -12.06
N THR A 99 19.59 -3.35 -12.21
CA THR A 99 19.87 -4.03 -13.47
C THR A 99 18.88 -3.60 -14.55
N ALA A 100 19.22 -3.83 -15.81
CA ALA A 100 18.32 -3.47 -16.89
C ALA A 100 16.98 -4.26 -16.81
N ASP A 101 17.01 -5.52 -16.38
CA ASP A 101 15.79 -6.32 -16.21
C ASP A 101 14.90 -5.79 -15.10
N GLU A 102 15.48 -5.41 -13.95
CA GLU A 102 14.73 -4.78 -12.86
C GLU A 102 14.08 -3.44 -13.26
N LEU A 103 14.77 -2.62 -14.06
CA LEU A 103 14.21 -1.36 -14.58
C LEU A 103 12.99 -1.63 -15.45
N GLU A 104 13.06 -2.65 -16.29
CA GLU A 104 11.92 -3.05 -17.11
C GLU A 104 10.76 -3.55 -16.25
N ASP A 105 11.01 -4.49 -15.32
CA ASP A 105 9.97 -5.02 -14.45
C ASP A 105 9.32 -3.92 -13.59
N TRP A 106 10.12 -2.97 -13.11
CA TRP A 106 9.64 -1.81 -12.36
C TRP A 106 8.73 -0.92 -13.21
N ALA A 107 9.14 -0.60 -14.45
CA ALA A 107 8.37 0.27 -15.34
C ALA A 107 7.09 -0.42 -15.81
N MET A 108 7.18 -1.70 -16.18
CA MET A 108 6.06 -2.49 -16.66
C MET A 108 4.97 -2.60 -15.60
N ARG A 109 5.31 -2.84 -14.33
CA ARG A 109 4.33 -2.87 -13.24
C ARG A 109 3.52 -1.58 -13.14
N ARG A 110 4.15 -0.42 -13.35
CA ARG A 110 3.47 0.88 -13.27
C ARG A 110 2.71 1.22 -14.55
N LEU A 111 3.30 0.98 -15.71
CA LEU A 111 2.67 1.30 -16.99
C LEU A 111 1.48 0.38 -17.30
N VAL A 112 1.55 -0.91 -16.95
CA VAL A 112 0.38 -1.82 -17.01
C VAL A 112 -0.73 -1.31 -16.10
N LEU A 113 -0.38 -0.81 -14.92
CA LEU A 113 -1.37 -0.18 -14.05
C LEU A 113 -1.98 1.03 -14.75
N VAL A 114 -1.21 1.97 -15.32
CA VAL A 114 -1.76 3.18 -15.97
C VAL A 114 -2.62 2.84 -17.19
N ASP A 115 -2.15 1.97 -18.10
CA ASP A 115 -2.75 1.79 -19.43
C ASP A 115 -3.82 0.69 -19.52
N GLN A 116 -3.86 -0.29 -18.60
CA GLN A 116 -4.64 -1.52 -18.80
C GLN A 116 -5.68 -1.83 -17.74
N ARG A 117 -6.67 -0.96 -17.56
CA ARG A 117 -7.97 -1.47 -17.11
C ARG A 117 -9.14 -0.84 -17.84
N PRO A 118 -9.60 -1.45 -18.95
CA PRO A 118 -10.97 -1.27 -19.37
C PRO A 118 -11.88 -1.52 -18.16
N ALA A 119 -12.86 -0.65 -17.92
CA ALA A 119 -13.82 -0.79 -16.83
C ALA A 119 -14.57 -2.14 -16.84
N THR A 120 -14.51 -2.86 -17.97
CA THR A 120 -15.17 -4.13 -18.24
C THR A 120 -14.33 -5.38 -17.96
N CYS A 121 -13.06 -5.27 -17.57
CA CYS A 121 -12.27 -6.46 -17.25
C CYS A 121 -12.76 -7.08 -15.95
N ALA A 122 -13.47 -8.21 -16.06
CA ALA A 122 -14.07 -8.93 -14.94
C ALA A 122 -13.07 -9.15 -13.80
N GLN A 123 -13.56 -9.18 -12.56
CA GLN A 123 -12.87 -9.35 -11.28
C GLN A 123 -11.76 -10.44 -11.20
N GLN A 124 -11.62 -11.30 -12.21
CA GLN A 124 -11.00 -12.63 -12.14
C GLN A 124 -9.47 -12.71 -12.12
N SER A 125 -8.68 -11.63 -12.01
CA SER A 125 -7.22 -11.80 -12.01
C SER A 125 -6.45 -10.96 -11.01
N PHE A 126 -7.03 -10.62 -9.86
CA PHE A 126 -6.17 -10.28 -8.73
C PHE A 126 -5.52 -11.55 -8.21
N ARG A 127 -4.21 -11.64 -8.36
CA ARG A 127 -3.43 -12.66 -7.67
C ARG A 127 -3.41 -12.31 -6.18
N GLN A 128 -4.34 -12.87 -5.43
CA GLN A 128 -4.27 -12.81 -3.97
C GLN A 128 -3.15 -13.73 -3.50
N ARG A 129 -2.30 -13.21 -2.63
CA ARG A 129 -1.29 -13.99 -1.89
C ARG A 129 -1.54 -13.77 -0.41
N SER A 130 -1.50 -14.85 0.35
CA SER A 130 -1.59 -14.79 1.81
C SER A 130 -0.18 -14.94 2.38
N ALA A 131 0.27 -13.97 3.15
CA ALA A 131 1.48 -14.07 3.95
C ALA A 131 1.07 -14.52 5.36
N TYR A 132 1.69 -15.59 5.86
CA TYR A 132 1.49 -16.05 7.23
C TYR A 132 2.70 -15.62 8.05
N LEU A 133 2.48 -14.71 9.00
CA LEU A 133 3.47 -14.36 10.01
C LEU A 133 3.14 -15.16 11.28
N THR A 134 4.09 -15.98 11.74
CA THR A 134 3.89 -16.96 12.82
C THR A 134 3.37 -16.33 14.11
N ASN A 135 3.79 -15.10 14.38
CA ASN A 135 3.54 -14.42 15.66
C ASN A 135 2.30 -13.51 15.59
N GLY A 136 1.53 -13.60 14.51
CA GLY A 136 0.42 -12.71 14.22
C GLY A 136 0.85 -11.27 13.92
N VAL A 137 -0.10 -10.48 13.44
CA VAL A 137 0.13 -9.09 13.03
C VAL A 137 -0.90 -8.20 13.69
N GLU A 138 -0.46 -7.07 14.21
CA GLU A 138 -1.33 -6.04 14.82
C GLU A 138 -1.57 -4.91 13.84
N GLN A 139 -0.49 -4.32 13.33
CA GLN A 139 -0.53 -3.20 12.40
C GLN A 139 0.32 -3.46 11.18
N THR A 140 -0.08 -2.92 10.03
CA THR A 140 0.71 -2.97 8.80
C THR A 140 0.68 -1.66 8.05
N ILE A 141 1.79 -1.33 7.40
CA ILE A 141 1.89 -0.22 6.47
C ILE A 141 2.58 -0.68 5.19
N LEU A 142 2.03 -0.26 4.05
CA LEU A 142 2.66 -0.46 2.75
C LEU A 142 3.56 0.75 2.44
N LEU A 143 4.85 0.52 2.24
CA LEU A 143 5.80 1.57 1.86
C LEU A 143 5.55 2.04 0.42
N PRO A 144 6.06 3.21 0.01
CA PRO A 144 5.91 3.67 -1.36
C PRO A 144 6.49 2.65 -2.33
N GLY A 145 5.85 2.49 -3.48
CA GLY A 145 6.23 1.52 -4.50
C GLY A 145 5.53 0.18 -4.35
N GLY A 146 4.92 -0.10 -3.19
CA GLY A 146 4.08 -1.28 -2.98
C GLY A 146 4.83 -2.60 -2.88
N ARG A 147 6.17 -2.58 -2.90
CA ARG A 147 7.02 -3.76 -2.73
C ARG A 147 7.16 -4.17 -1.27
N TRP A 148 7.33 -3.20 -0.37
CA TRP A 148 7.70 -3.45 1.01
C TRP A 148 6.51 -3.24 1.96
N LEU A 149 6.24 -4.23 2.80
CA LEU A 149 5.21 -4.17 3.84
C LEU A 149 5.89 -4.19 5.21
N VAL A 150 5.72 -3.15 6.01
CA VAL A 150 6.17 -3.15 7.41
C VAL A 150 5.02 -3.60 8.29
N SER A 151 5.28 -4.53 9.19
CA SER A 151 4.30 -5.12 10.09
C SER A 151 4.78 -5.04 11.54
N SER A 152 3.89 -4.69 12.44
CA SER A 152 4.08 -4.86 13.88
C SER A 152 3.50 -6.20 14.32
N LEU A 153 4.32 -6.98 15.02
CA LEU A 153 3.96 -8.29 15.54
C LEU A 153 3.30 -8.17 16.92
N LYS A 154 2.41 -9.12 17.25
CA LYS A 154 1.77 -9.19 18.59
C LYS A 154 2.76 -9.36 19.73
N GLU A 155 3.91 -9.96 19.46
CA GLU A 155 4.98 -10.14 20.43
C GLU A 155 5.86 -8.90 20.62
N GLY A 156 5.63 -7.84 19.84
CA GLY A 156 6.39 -6.61 19.96
C GLY A 156 7.33 -6.31 18.79
N GLY A 157 7.79 -7.30 18.04
CA GLY A 157 8.75 -7.06 16.96
C GLY A 157 8.22 -6.19 15.81
N LEU A 158 9.15 -5.65 15.02
CA LEU A 158 8.88 -5.04 13.71
C LEU A 158 9.53 -5.87 12.60
N VAL A 159 8.75 -6.18 11.58
CA VAL A 159 9.17 -7.00 10.44
C VAL A 159 8.89 -6.27 9.14
N VAL A 160 9.82 -6.34 8.19
CA VAL A 160 9.63 -5.89 6.82
C VAL A 160 9.54 -7.10 5.89
N SER A 161 8.49 -7.16 5.07
CA SER A 161 8.26 -8.23 4.10
C SER A 161 8.40 -7.74 2.66
N ASP A 162 9.14 -8.48 1.84
CA ASP A 162 9.25 -8.27 0.38
C ASP A 162 8.08 -8.95 -0.34
N LEU A 163 7.14 -8.16 -0.82
CA LEU A 163 5.96 -8.65 -1.53
C LEU A 163 6.27 -9.10 -2.96
N ASP A 164 7.40 -8.66 -3.54
CA ASP A 164 7.87 -9.11 -4.85
C ASP A 164 8.57 -10.47 -4.76
N SER A 165 9.10 -10.80 -3.58
CA SER A 165 9.72 -12.11 -3.37
C SER A 165 8.70 -13.24 -3.58
N PRO A 166 9.03 -14.29 -4.36
CA PRO A 166 8.14 -15.44 -4.55
C PRO A 166 7.85 -16.19 -3.25
N GLU A 167 8.74 -16.07 -2.26
CA GLU A 167 8.64 -16.66 -0.94
C GLU A 167 8.09 -15.69 0.12
N MET A 168 7.84 -14.42 -0.24
CA MET A 168 7.47 -13.36 0.72
C MET A 168 8.48 -13.26 1.87
N ARG A 169 9.76 -13.18 1.50
CA ARG A 169 10.86 -13.04 2.47
C ARG A 169 10.57 -11.90 3.43
N HIS A 170 10.84 -12.15 4.70
CA HIS A 170 10.64 -11.18 5.75
C HIS A 170 11.91 -11.06 6.58
N GLN A 171 12.14 -9.86 7.10
CA GLN A 171 13.30 -9.52 7.90
C GLN A 171 12.84 -8.81 9.18
N SER A 172 13.28 -9.31 10.33
CA SER A 172 13.15 -8.58 11.59
C SER A 172 14.05 -7.34 11.54
N ILE A 173 13.46 -6.16 11.69
CA ILE A 173 14.20 -4.90 11.76
C ILE A 173 14.32 -4.40 13.20
N TRP A 174 13.50 -4.91 14.11
CA TRP A 174 13.57 -4.62 15.54
C TRP A 174 12.92 -5.74 16.35
N GLU A 175 13.54 -6.07 17.48
CA GLU A 175 13.08 -7.05 18.45
C GLU A 175 12.77 -6.36 19.78
N PRO A 176 11.71 -6.80 20.49
CA PRO A 176 11.33 -6.24 21.78
C PRO A 176 12.44 -6.46 22.81
N GLN A 177 12.79 -5.42 23.58
CA GLN A 177 13.81 -5.44 24.63
C GLN A 177 13.21 -5.34 26.03
N GLU A 178 12.04 -4.72 26.16
CA GLU A 178 11.32 -4.49 27.41
C GLU A 178 9.93 -5.15 27.39
N ASP A 179 9.31 -5.36 28.54
CA ASP A 179 7.95 -5.92 28.58
C ASP A 179 6.90 -4.96 27.99
N VAL A 180 7.11 -3.65 28.11
CA VAL A 180 6.29 -2.62 27.43
C VAL A 180 6.33 -2.78 25.91
N ASP A 181 7.41 -3.33 25.36
CA ASP A 181 7.52 -3.55 23.91
C ASP A 181 6.54 -4.63 23.42
N LYS A 182 5.98 -5.44 24.33
CA LYS A 182 4.97 -6.47 24.03
C LYS A 182 3.54 -5.94 24.12
N TRP A 183 3.33 -4.68 24.53
CA TRP A 183 2.01 -4.07 24.55
C TRP A 183 1.45 -3.92 23.14
N PRO A 184 0.13 -4.06 22.91
CA PRO A 184 -0.43 -3.97 21.57
C PRO A 184 -0.06 -2.68 20.83
N ALA A 185 0.31 -2.84 19.57
CA ALA A 185 0.47 -1.75 18.62
C ALA A 185 -0.90 -1.28 18.13
N PHE A 186 -1.22 -0.02 18.42
CA PHE A 186 -2.48 0.59 18.00
C PHE A 186 -2.37 1.30 16.66
N ASP A 187 -1.19 1.85 16.37
CA ASP A 187 -0.98 2.62 15.17
C ASP A 187 0.48 2.53 14.71
N LEU A 188 0.66 2.53 13.39
CA LEU A 188 1.96 2.48 12.73
C LEU A 188 1.91 3.44 11.55
N VAL A 189 2.81 4.42 11.51
CA VAL A 189 2.90 5.39 10.41
C VAL A 189 4.34 5.70 10.06
N TYR A 190 4.55 6.25 8.87
CA TYR A 190 5.88 6.57 8.38
C TYR A 190 5.90 7.87 7.59
N CYS A 191 7.11 8.43 7.44
CA CYS A 191 7.42 9.58 6.61
C CYS A 191 8.69 9.27 5.80
N VAL A 192 8.61 9.31 4.47
CA VAL A 192 9.76 9.03 3.59
C VAL A 192 10.69 10.24 3.53
N ASP A 193 11.99 9.97 3.50
CA ASP A 193 13.02 10.96 3.20
C ASP A 193 13.25 11.00 1.69
N GLU A 194 12.57 11.91 1.00
CA GLU A 194 12.62 12.04 -0.47
C GLU A 194 14.01 12.46 -0.99
N ALA A 195 14.88 13.00 -0.13
CA ALA A 195 16.23 13.39 -0.49
C ALA A 195 17.22 12.21 -0.46
N ALA A 196 16.85 11.08 0.13
CA ALA A 196 17.72 9.92 0.24
C ALA A 196 17.86 9.16 -1.09
N THR A 197 19.07 8.65 -1.37
CA THR A 197 19.36 7.87 -2.59
C THR A 197 18.82 6.44 -2.55
N THR A 198 18.54 5.93 -1.36
CA THR A 198 17.86 4.66 -1.11
C THR A 198 16.63 4.92 -0.26
N LEU A 199 15.66 4.00 -0.31
CA LEU A 199 14.43 4.08 0.47
C LEU A 199 14.77 4.23 1.95
N THR A 200 14.59 5.45 2.44
CA THR A 200 14.83 5.84 3.82
C THR A 200 13.58 6.50 4.34
N PHE A 201 13.15 6.14 5.54
CA PHE A 201 11.95 6.68 6.14
C PHE A 201 12.06 6.71 7.65
N ASP A 202 11.39 7.69 8.25
CA ASP A 202 11.13 7.71 9.68
C ASP A 202 9.85 6.90 9.93
N LEU A 203 9.86 6.04 10.95
CA LEU A 203 8.78 5.15 11.34
C LEU A 203 8.35 5.51 12.77
N ALA A 204 7.05 5.71 12.99
CA ALA A 204 6.48 5.90 14.32
C ALA A 204 5.57 4.73 14.68
N LEU A 205 5.74 4.21 15.90
CA LEU A 205 4.90 3.15 16.48
C LEU A 205 4.25 3.65 17.77
N HIS A 206 2.95 3.39 17.87
CA HIS A 206 2.13 3.73 19.02
C HIS A 206 1.74 2.45 19.78
N ARG A 207 2.28 2.25 20.99
CA ARG A 207 1.92 1.13 21.89
C ARG A 207 1.26 1.64 23.15
N SER A 208 0.25 0.92 23.64
CA SER A 208 -0.41 1.28 24.89
C SER A 208 -0.88 0.08 25.70
N ASP A 209 -0.90 0.22 27.02
CA ASP A 209 -1.37 -0.84 27.89
C ASP A 209 -2.89 -0.78 28.06
N SER A 210 -3.60 -1.70 27.39
CA SER A 210 -5.05 -1.80 27.57
C SER A 210 -5.48 -2.39 28.92
N SER A 211 -4.56 -3.00 29.67
CA SER A 211 -4.88 -3.72 30.91
C SER A 211 -4.89 -2.83 32.15
N VAL A 212 -4.18 -1.70 32.12
CA VAL A 212 -4.06 -0.77 33.25
C VAL A 212 -4.85 0.50 32.96
N SER A 213 -6.17 0.44 33.14
CA SER A 213 -6.98 1.66 33.24
C SER A 213 -6.68 2.33 34.57
N SER A 214 -5.69 3.22 34.59
CA SER A 214 -5.43 4.05 35.77
C SER A 214 -6.40 5.24 35.80
N GLU A 215 -6.64 5.81 36.98
CA GLU A 215 -7.36 7.10 37.11
C GLU A 215 -6.71 8.23 36.28
N HIS A 216 -5.44 8.05 35.90
CA HIS A 216 -4.62 9.01 35.15
C HIS A 216 -4.60 8.72 33.63
N GLY A 217 -5.45 7.81 33.15
CA GLY A 217 -5.53 7.40 31.76
C GLY A 217 -4.69 6.17 31.41
N ILE A 218 -4.69 5.83 30.12
CA ILE A 218 -3.88 4.79 29.50
C ILE A 218 -2.48 5.35 29.28
N LEU A 219 -1.48 4.63 29.80
CA LEU A 219 -0.09 4.95 29.53
C LEU A 219 0.28 4.50 28.11
N VAL A 220 0.89 5.41 27.36
CA VAL A 220 1.29 5.20 25.98
C VAL A 220 2.79 5.38 25.85
N LYS A 221 3.44 4.46 25.12
CA LYS A 221 4.83 4.61 24.68
C LYS A 221 4.87 4.85 23.17
N LEU A 222 5.53 5.92 22.78
CA LEU A 222 5.78 6.27 21.38
C LEU A 222 7.23 5.96 21.04
N TYR A 223 7.46 5.34 19.89
CA TYR A 223 8.78 5.02 19.38
C TYR A 223 8.96 5.58 17.98
N PHE A 224 10.16 6.07 17.70
CA PHE A 224 10.53 6.66 16.43
C PHE A 224 11.83 6.04 15.94
N TRP A 225 11.82 5.38 14.79
CA TRP A 225 13.02 4.83 14.14
C TRP A 225 13.31 5.53 12.83
N ARG A 226 14.57 5.56 12.45
CA ARG A 226 15.00 5.76 11.08
C ARG A 226 15.29 4.40 10.48
N VAL A 227 14.60 4.08 9.40
CA VAL A 227 14.78 2.82 8.68
C VAL A 227 15.36 3.15 7.31
N TYR A 228 16.43 2.45 6.94
CA TYR A 228 17.09 2.62 5.64
C TYR A 228 17.26 1.27 4.95
N LEU A 229 16.99 1.26 3.65
CA LEU A 229 17.29 0.13 2.77
C LEU A 229 18.78 0.16 2.41
N SER A 230 19.45 -0.98 2.55
CA SER A 230 20.85 -1.17 2.16
C SER A 230 21.04 -0.89 0.66
N ALA A 231 22.26 -0.50 0.27
CA ALA A 231 22.58 -0.15 -1.11
C ALA A 231 22.32 -1.29 -2.12
N ASP A 232 22.42 -2.55 -1.67
CA ASP A 232 22.10 -3.73 -2.47
C ASP A 232 20.58 -3.94 -2.68
N GLY A 233 19.73 -3.18 -1.98
CA GLY A 233 18.27 -3.26 -2.08
C GLY A 233 17.67 -4.51 -1.43
N MET A 234 18.40 -5.18 -0.55
CA MET A 234 18.00 -6.49 0.00
C MET A 234 17.60 -6.46 1.47
N ASN A 235 18.21 -5.58 2.29
CA ASN A 235 18.05 -5.60 3.73
C ASN A 235 17.70 -4.20 4.27
N PHE A 236 16.86 -4.17 5.29
CA PHE A 236 16.59 -2.99 6.08
C PHE A 236 17.39 -3.02 7.37
N THR A 237 17.71 -1.82 7.82
CA THR A 237 18.33 -1.56 9.12
C THR A 237 17.56 -0.43 9.77
N ALA A 238 17.20 -0.60 11.04
CA ALA A 238 16.47 0.37 11.81
C ALA A 238 17.34 0.92 12.94
N GLN A 239 17.36 2.23 13.08
CA GLN A 239 17.99 2.94 14.18
C GLN A 239 16.91 3.63 14.99
N LEU A 240 16.79 3.28 16.28
CA LEU A 240 15.92 4.03 17.18
C LEU A 240 16.44 5.46 17.31
N LEU A 241 15.61 6.43 16.94
CA LEU A 241 15.92 7.86 17.03
C LEU A 241 15.43 8.45 18.34
N ASN A 242 14.22 8.08 18.77
CA ASN A 242 13.63 8.57 20.00
C ASN A 242 12.55 7.63 20.53
N SER A 243 12.28 7.71 21.82
CA SER A 243 11.13 7.09 22.47
C SER A 243 10.76 7.86 23.72
N PHE A 244 9.46 8.08 23.94
CA PHE A 244 8.98 8.76 25.14
C PHE A 244 7.57 8.32 25.51
N TRP A 245 7.20 8.63 26.75
CA TRP A 245 5.91 8.30 27.32
C TRP A 245 4.93 9.46 27.16
N THR A 246 3.67 9.14 26.97
CA THR A 246 2.57 10.10 26.94
C THR A 246 1.31 9.47 27.54
N SER A 247 0.37 10.28 28.03
CA SER A 247 -0.95 9.79 28.48
C SER A 247 -1.93 9.80 27.31
N GLY A 248 -2.87 8.87 27.26
CA GLY A 248 -4.06 8.99 26.44
C GLY A 248 -5.25 8.35 27.15
N SER A 249 -6.49 8.69 26.81
CA SER A 249 -7.64 7.98 27.40
C SER A 249 -8.11 6.81 26.56
N TYR A 250 -7.76 6.80 25.27
CA TYR A 250 -8.18 5.80 24.32
C TYR A 250 -7.04 5.46 23.36
N PRO A 251 -7.04 4.25 22.79
CA PRO A 251 -6.20 3.98 21.65
C PRO A 251 -6.49 5.01 20.55
N ALA A 252 -5.42 5.61 20.03
CA ALA A 252 -5.51 6.68 19.05
C ALA A 252 -6.30 6.18 17.85
N ALA A 253 -7.29 6.97 17.41
CA ALA A 253 -8.10 6.63 16.25
C ALA A 253 -7.35 6.88 14.93
N SER A 254 -6.34 7.75 14.98
CA SER A 254 -5.54 8.12 13.82
C SER A 254 -4.26 8.80 14.25
N VAL A 255 -3.16 8.45 13.59
CA VAL A 255 -1.89 9.15 13.72
C VAL A 255 -1.35 9.58 12.35
N THR A 256 -0.40 10.52 12.37
CA THR A 256 0.30 11.02 11.19
C THR A 256 1.69 11.48 11.57
N LEU A 257 2.65 11.30 10.66
CA LEU A 257 4.06 11.61 10.89
C LEU A 257 4.58 12.48 9.75
N THR A 258 5.35 13.50 10.12
CA THR A 258 6.18 14.30 9.24
C THR A 258 7.62 14.28 9.77
N LYS A 259 8.54 14.94 9.05
CA LYS A 259 9.96 15.02 9.43
C LYS A 259 10.18 15.50 10.86
N GLU A 260 9.36 16.43 11.36
CA GLU A 260 9.55 17.09 12.67
C GLU A 260 8.41 16.84 13.65
N TYR A 261 7.19 16.64 13.12
CA TYR A 261 5.98 16.56 13.92
C TYR A 261 5.31 15.20 13.80
N PHE A 262 4.80 14.72 14.93
CA PHE A 262 3.93 13.57 15.04
C PHE A 262 2.61 14.06 15.61
N ALA A 263 1.50 13.78 14.95
CA ALA A 263 0.19 14.13 15.46
C ALA A 263 -0.67 12.89 15.62
N ARG A 264 -1.50 12.90 16.66
CA ARG A 264 -2.48 11.85 16.94
C ARG A 264 -3.79 12.44 17.41
N ILE A 265 -4.86 11.71 17.18
CA ILE A 265 -6.12 11.93 17.89
C ILE A 265 -5.96 11.34 19.28
N GLY A 266 -5.88 12.21 20.28
CA GLY A 266 -5.90 11.89 21.70
C GLY A 266 -7.23 12.31 22.34
N GLY A 267 -7.33 12.12 23.65
CA GLY A 267 -8.48 12.60 24.40
C GLY A 267 -8.36 12.27 25.88
N GLY A 268 -8.92 13.14 26.71
CA GLY A 268 -9.21 12.92 28.13
C GLY A 268 -10.56 12.24 28.32
N MET A 269 -10.97 11.96 29.56
CA MET A 269 -12.37 11.63 29.85
C MET A 269 -13.27 12.83 29.48
N GLY A 270 -13.89 12.79 28.30
CA GLY A 270 -14.92 13.75 27.89
C GLY A 270 -14.50 14.84 26.90
N SER A 271 -13.23 14.91 26.50
CA SER A 271 -12.81 15.79 25.40
C SER A 271 -11.84 15.07 24.47
N HIS A 272 -12.20 15.01 23.19
CA HIS A 272 -11.25 14.63 22.16
C HIS A 272 -10.35 15.84 21.90
N CYS A 273 -9.05 15.59 21.72
CA CYS A 273 -8.08 16.62 21.36
C CYS A 273 -7.10 16.05 20.35
N ILE A 274 -6.42 16.92 19.64
CA ILE A 274 -5.34 16.51 18.74
C ILE A 274 -4.05 16.90 19.42
N GLU A 275 -3.25 15.88 19.74
CA GLU A 275 -1.94 16.09 20.33
C GLU A 275 -0.90 16.05 19.22
N ILE A 276 -0.03 17.05 19.24
CA ILE A 276 0.99 17.25 18.23
C ILE A 276 2.31 17.38 18.97
N PHE A 277 3.23 16.48 18.68
CA PHE A 277 4.55 16.43 19.30
C PHE A 277 5.60 16.85 18.30
N HIS A 278 6.52 17.72 18.71
CA HIS A 278 7.79 17.87 18.03
C HIS A 278 8.70 16.70 18.44
N TRP A 279 8.44 15.52 17.89
CA TRP A 279 8.97 14.25 18.38
C TRP A 279 10.51 14.18 18.41
N ARG A 280 11.23 14.99 17.63
CA ARG A 280 12.71 15.09 17.69
C ARG A 280 13.26 15.90 18.88
N LYS A 281 12.44 16.78 19.45
CA LYS A 281 12.81 17.65 20.59
C LYS A 281 12.29 17.12 21.91
N THR A 282 11.21 16.34 21.88
CA THR A 282 10.69 15.64 23.05
C THR A 282 11.73 14.68 23.61
N THR A 283 11.85 14.62 24.93
CA THR A 283 12.69 13.67 25.68
C THR A 283 11.82 12.91 26.68
N SER A 284 12.41 11.98 27.46
CA SER A 284 11.72 11.33 28.58
C SER A 284 11.23 12.30 29.64
N ASP A 285 11.91 13.45 29.78
CA ASP A 285 11.72 14.38 30.89
C ASP A 285 10.98 15.65 30.45
N THR A 286 10.86 15.88 29.14
CA THR A 286 10.29 17.12 28.60
C THR A 286 9.56 16.86 27.30
N ASN A 287 8.26 17.11 27.32
CA ASN A 287 7.37 17.02 26.18
C ASN A 287 7.30 18.35 25.43
N TRP A 288 7.79 18.36 24.20
CA TRP A 288 7.53 19.46 23.25
C TRP A 288 6.25 19.15 22.49
N LYS A 289 5.12 19.59 23.03
CA LYS A 289 3.80 19.28 22.50
C LYS A 289 2.90 20.49 22.39
N SER A 290 1.87 20.34 21.57
CA SER A 290 0.74 21.25 21.47
C SER A 290 -0.54 20.44 21.43
N SER A 291 -1.60 20.97 22.02
CA SER A 291 -2.92 20.36 22.06
C SER A 291 -3.90 21.25 21.31
N LEU A 292 -4.67 20.67 20.40
CA LEU A 292 -5.73 21.35 19.68
C LEU A 292 -7.08 20.78 20.12
N HIS A 293 -7.90 21.61 20.77
CA HIS A 293 -9.27 21.26 21.10
C HIS A 293 -10.19 21.66 19.96
N VAL A 294 -10.75 20.65 19.31
CA VAL A 294 -11.69 20.82 18.21
C VAL A 294 -13.10 20.89 18.80
N THR A 295 -13.72 22.06 18.73
CA THR A 295 -15.14 22.21 19.09
C THR A 295 -16.01 21.65 17.97
N SER A 296 -16.88 20.69 18.30
CA SER A 296 -17.95 20.28 17.38
C SER A 296 -19.10 21.29 17.50
N PRO A 297 -19.37 22.10 16.46
CA PRO A 297 -20.31 23.21 16.57
C PRO A 297 -21.80 22.80 16.68
N SER A 298 -22.14 21.51 16.51
CA SER A 298 -23.53 21.13 16.27
C SER A 298 -23.99 19.77 16.79
N GLN A 299 -23.19 19.03 17.57
CA GLN A 299 -23.61 17.73 18.10
C GLN A 299 -23.60 17.69 19.63
N PRO A 300 -24.67 17.15 20.26
CA PRO A 300 -24.64 16.81 21.68
C PRO A 300 -23.47 15.85 21.94
N VAL A 301 -22.89 15.96 23.14
CA VAL A 301 -21.62 15.39 23.65
C VAL A 301 -21.46 13.86 23.47
N SER A 302 -22.44 13.15 22.92
CA SER A 302 -22.33 11.72 22.60
C SER A 302 -21.50 11.50 21.33
N ASP A 303 -20.18 11.34 21.52
CA ASP A 303 -19.18 10.76 20.61
C ASP A 303 -18.96 11.45 19.25
N PRO A 304 -18.17 12.54 19.19
CA PRO A 304 -17.60 12.96 17.91
C PRO A 304 -16.60 11.90 17.44
N LEU A 305 -17.05 11.02 16.54
CA LEU A 305 -16.21 10.02 15.88
C LEU A 305 -15.29 10.72 14.88
N TRP A 306 -14.15 11.21 15.36
CA TRP A 306 -13.10 11.68 14.48
C TRP A 306 -12.47 10.50 13.77
N SER A 307 -12.46 10.59 12.44
CA SER A 307 -12.01 9.50 11.60
C SER A 307 -10.52 9.61 11.28
N CYS A 308 -9.96 10.83 11.23
CA CYS A 308 -8.59 11.01 10.78
C CYS A 308 -7.94 12.35 11.17
N VAL A 309 -6.64 12.33 11.41
CA VAL A 309 -5.78 13.53 11.45
C VAL A 309 -4.65 13.43 10.41
N ARG A 310 -4.32 14.55 9.73
CA ARG A 310 -3.14 14.66 8.87
C ARG A 310 -2.43 16.00 9.10
N LEU A 311 -1.11 15.95 9.12
CA LEU A 311 -0.28 17.16 9.10
C LEU A 311 -0.16 17.65 7.66
N LEU A 312 -0.44 18.93 7.47
CA LEU A 312 -0.32 19.63 6.18
C LEU A 312 0.94 20.52 6.20
N PRO A 313 1.43 20.93 5.02
CA PRO A 313 2.44 21.97 4.92
C PRO A 313 2.05 23.27 5.64
N GLU A 314 3.05 24.10 5.92
CA GLU A 314 2.89 25.44 6.48
C GLU A 314 2.22 25.47 7.86
N TYR A 315 2.55 24.48 8.70
CA TYR A 315 2.05 24.40 10.07
C TYR A 315 0.51 24.39 10.09
N ARG A 316 -0.10 23.49 9.32
CA ARG A 316 -1.54 23.28 9.32
C ARG A 316 -1.89 21.83 9.67
N VAL A 317 -3.08 21.65 10.21
CA VAL A 317 -3.61 20.33 10.58
C VAL A 317 -4.94 20.12 9.90
N LEU A 318 -5.04 19.01 9.19
CA LEU A 318 -6.28 18.49 8.64
C LEU A 318 -6.93 17.57 9.66
N VAL A 319 -8.15 17.88 10.04
CA VAL A 319 -8.98 17.06 10.92
C VAL A 319 -10.19 16.62 10.14
N VAL A 320 -10.46 15.33 10.13
CA VAL A 320 -11.59 14.79 9.40
C VAL A 320 -12.53 14.09 10.37
N SER A 321 -13.74 14.64 10.45
CA SER A 321 -14.86 14.06 11.19
C SER A 321 -15.73 13.22 10.23
N ASP A 322 -16.78 12.61 10.77
CA ASP A 322 -17.78 11.93 9.94
C ASP A 322 -18.41 12.88 8.91
N HIS A 323 -18.57 14.18 9.23
CA HIS A 323 -19.40 15.11 8.44
C HIS A 323 -18.65 16.32 7.91
N SER A 324 -17.36 16.47 8.22
CA SER A 324 -16.59 17.62 7.77
C SER A 324 -15.10 17.31 7.69
N LEU A 325 -14.46 18.04 6.79
CA LEU A 325 -13.02 18.21 6.76
C LEU A 325 -12.71 19.62 7.23
N SER A 326 -11.98 19.73 8.32
CA SER A 326 -11.67 21.00 8.97
C SER A 326 -10.16 21.21 8.97
N ILE A 327 -9.71 22.42 8.62
CA ILE A 327 -8.30 22.78 8.57
C ILE A 327 -8.04 23.79 9.67
N TYR A 328 -7.00 23.55 10.48
CA TYR A 328 -6.58 24.41 11.59
C TYR A 328 -5.15 24.86 11.39
N HIS A 329 -4.77 25.96 12.04
CA HIS A 329 -3.35 26.24 12.24
C HIS A 329 -2.80 25.28 13.29
N LEU A 330 -1.54 24.89 13.13
CA LEU A 330 -0.78 24.24 14.19
C LEU A 330 -0.63 25.26 15.33
N PRO A 331 -1.09 24.97 16.56
CA PRO A 331 -0.87 25.87 17.66
C PRO A 331 0.61 25.91 18.04
N GLU A 332 1.01 26.95 18.78
CA GLU A 332 2.38 27.07 19.25
C GLU A 332 2.77 25.88 20.13
N MET A 333 4.01 25.42 19.97
CA MET A 333 4.54 24.29 20.73
C MET A 333 4.97 24.76 22.12
N VAL A 334 4.54 24.05 23.15
CA VAL A 334 4.91 24.31 24.54
C VAL A 334 5.81 23.18 25.04
N SER A 335 6.81 23.55 25.83
CA SER A 335 7.66 22.61 26.54
C SER A 335 7.08 22.38 27.93
N THR A 336 6.64 21.16 28.24
CA THR A 336 6.07 20.79 29.54
C THR A 336 6.72 19.52 30.07
N ILE A 337 6.82 19.40 31.40
CA ILE A 337 7.29 18.17 32.07
C ILE A 337 6.09 17.23 32.28
N ASP A 338 4.87 17.77 32.24
CA ASP A 338 3.68 16.97 32.46
C ASP A 338 3.39 16.05 31.26
N ILE A 339 3.12 14.80 31.60
CA ILE A 339 2.67 13.77 30.67
C ILE A 339 1.20 14.02 30.32
N ALA A 340 0.42 14.49 31.30
CA ALA A 340 -1.01 14.77 31.17
C ALA A 340 -1.27 15.79 30.05
N THR A 341 -2.36 15.57 29.33
CA THR A 341 -2.80 16.45 28.27
C THR A 341 -3.32 17.74 28.88
N GLU A 342 -2.55 18.82 28.79
CA GLU A 342 -3.05 20.17 29.10
C GLU A 342 -4.13 20.55 28.10
N GLU A 343 -5.22 21.16 28.59
CA GLU A 343 -6.28 21.68 27.73
C GLU A 343 -5.72 22.83 26.90
N GLY A 344 -5.48 22.54 25.62
CA GLY A 344 -5.06 23.55 24.66
C GLY A 344 -6.18 24.55 24.35
N PRO A 345 -5.85 25.70 23.73
CA PRO A 345 -6.85 26.69 23.36
C PRO A 345 -7.89 26.07 22.41
N ILE A 346 -9.16 26.40 22.64
CA ILE A 346 -10.22 26.12 21.68
C ILE A 346 -9.97 26.96 20.44
N GLN A 347 -9.81 26.32 19.29
CA GLN A 347 -9.55 26.99 18.03
C GLN A 347 -10.69 26.76 17.04
N SER A 348 -11.09 27.81 16.34
CA SER A 348 -11.98 27.69 15.18
C SER A 348 -11.19 27.25 13.94
N PRO A 349 -11.75 26.39 13.08
CA PRO A 349 -11.09 26.02 11.83
C PRO A 349 -10.91 27.23 10.91
N ILE A 350 -9.77 27.28 10.21
CA ILE A 350 -9.51 28.21 9.09
C ILE A 350 -10.55 27.96 7.99
N HIS A 351 -10.74 26.68 7.66
CA HIS A 351 -11.70 26.23 6.68
C HIS A 351 -12.44 25.01 7.19
N ASN A 352 -13.73 24.96 6.92
CA ASN A 352 -14.57 23.81 7.21
C ASN A 352 -15.34 23.41 5.96
N ILE A 353 -15.05 22.23 5.43
CA ILE A 353 -15.64 21.68 4.22
C ILE A 353 -16.66 20.62 4.66
N PRO A 354 -17.97 20.86 4.50
CA PRO A 354 -18.97 19.86 4.84
C PRO A 354 -18.87 18.65 3.91
N LEU A 355 -18.89 17.45 4.50
CA LEU A 355 -19.01 16.20 3.78
C LEU A 355 -20.51 15.87 3.66
N GLY A 356 -20.97 15.58 2.45
CA GLY A 356 -22.37 15.20 2.18
C GLY A 356 -22.84 13.88 2.82
N GLY A 357 -21.97 13.20 3.58
CA GLY A 357 -22.27 11.94 4.25
C GLY A 357 -21.10 11.49 5.13
N LYS A 358 -21.31 10.41 5.90
CA LYS A 358 -20.31 9.83 6.80
C LYS A 358 -19.06 9.36 6.05
N MET A 359 -17.87 9.75 6.51
CA MET A 359 -16.62 9.26 5.93
C MET A 359 -16.44 7.76 6.22
N ARG A 360 -15.87 7.01 5.26
CA ARG A 360 -15.62 5.57 5.41
C ARG A 360 -14.27 5.32 6.07
N VAL A 361 -14.17 4.25 6.86
CA VAL A 361 -12.90 3.75 7.39
C VAL A 361 -12.00 3.33 6.23
N GLY A 362 -10.75 3.80 6.21
CA GLY A 362 -9.83 3.64 5.07
C GLY A 362 -10.22 4.47 3.84
N GLY A 363 -11.28 5.27 3.96
CA GLY A 363 -11.87 6.09 2.91
C GLY A 363 -11.13 7.40 2.66
N MET A 364 -9.81 7.46 2.86
CA MET A 364 -9.02 8.63 2.51
C MET A 364 -7.67 8.23 1.92
N SER A 365 -7.28 8.87 0.82
CA SER A 365 -5.98 8.66 0.18
C SER A 365 -4.85 9.26 1.00
N ARG A 366 -3.62 8.96 0.58
CA ARG A 366 -2.47 9.77 0.99
C ARG A 366 -2.61 11.20 0.49
N LEU A 367 -2.01 12.11 1.25
CA LEU A 367 -1.78 13.47 0.81
C LEU A 367 -0.77 13.47 -0.33
N ILE A 368 -1.04 14.26 -1.36
CA ILE A 368 -0.08 14.58 -2.41
C ILE A 368 0.15 16.07 -2.32
N THR A 369 1.37 16.46 -2.06
CA THR A 369 1.73 17.85 -1.86
C THR A 369 2.67 18.26 -2.97
N ASP A 370 2.30 19.30 -3.70
CA ASP A 370 3.22 20.01 -4.57
C ASP A 370 3.64 21.33 -3.89
N TRP A 371 4.12 22.32 -4.65
CA TRP A 371 4.56 23.61 -4.11
C TRP A 371 3.46 24.66 -3.99
N LYS A 372 2.26 24.40 -4.53
CA LYS A 372 1.09 25.30 -4.51
C LYS A 372 -0.05 24.77 -3.65
N GLU A 373 -0.21 23.46 -3.59
CA GLU A 373 -1.40 22.83 -3.04
C GLU A 373 -1.13 21.41 -2.54
N THR A 374 -2.02 20.97 -1.67
CA THR A 374 -2.11 19.59 -1.20
C THR A 374 -3.43 18.99 -1.68
N ARG A 375 -3.35 17.85 -2.36
CA ARG A 375 -4.49 17.09 -2.86
C ARG A 375 -4.70 15.83 -2.05
N LEU A 376 -5.96 15.46 -1.88
CA LEU A 376 -6.36 14.15 -1.34
C LEU A 376 -7.70 13.73 -1.92
N VAL A 377 -7.97 12.43 -1.88
CA VAL A 377 -9.26 11.88 -2.26
C VAL A 377 -9.88 11.20 -1.06
N ALA A 378 -11.17 11.43 -0.82
CA ALA A 378 -11.91 10.72 0.22
C ALA A 378 -13.21 10.10 -0.33
N ILE A 379 -13.63 8.99 0.28
CA ILE A 379 -14.94 8.39 0.07
C ILE A 379 -15.79 8.63 1.31
N ASN A 380 -16.99 9.13 1.07
CA ASN A 380 -18.05 9.18 2.06
C ASN A 380 -19.28 8.39 1.57
N GLY A 381 -20.37 8.45 2.33
CA GLY A 381 -21.63 7.78 1.97
C GLY A 381 -22.24 8.19 0.62
N THR A 382 -21.90 9.37 0.08
CA THR A 382 -22.51 9.91 -1.15
C THR A 382 -21.62 9.73 -2.38
N GLY A 383 -20.30 9.64 -2.22
CA GLY A 383 -19.41 9.64 -3.37
C GLY A 383 -17.93 9.66 -3.02
N ILE A 384 -17.15 9.92 -4.07
CA ILE A 384 -15.70 10.05 -4.05
C ILE A 384 -15.39 11.49 -4.37
N TYR A 385 -14.66 12.16 -3.48
CA TYR A 385 -14.38 13.58 -3.55
C TYR A 385 -12.88 13.78 -3.61
N GLU A 386 -12.40 14.54 -4.59
CA GLU A 386 -11.06 15.11 -4.56
C GLU A 386 -11.12 16.45 -3.85
N PHE A 387 -10.25 16.65 -2.87
CA PHE A 387 -10.06 17.92 -2.19
C PHE A 387 -8.72 18.50 -2.62
N VAL A 388 -8.74 19.78 -2.98
CA VAL A 388 -7.56 20.56 -3.33
C VAL A 388 -7.43 21.67 -2.28
N ILE A 389 -6.35 21.62 -1.51
CA ILE A 389 -6.08 22.52 -0.39
C ILE A 389 -4.91 23.42 -0.78
N PRO A 390 -5.15 24.69 -1.12
CA PRO A 390 -4.08 25.64 -1.42
C PRO A 390 -3.11 25.83 -0.26
N HIS A 391 -1.86 26.13 -0.59
CA HIS A 391 -0.82 26.54 0.35
C HIS A 391 -1.00 28.00 0.77
N ALA A 392 -1.37 28.85 -0.18
CA ALA A 392 -1.75 30.22 0.11
C ALA A 392 -2.98 30.28 1.05
N LEU A 393 -2.83 30.90 2.22
CA LEU A 393 -3.84 30.96 3.28
C LEU A 393 -5.08 31.78 2.92
N ASP A 394 -4.98 32.65 1.92
CA ASP A 394 -6.05 33.48 1.40
C ASP A 394 -6.96 32.74 0.42
N LEU A 395 -6.53 31.57 -0.07
CA LEU A 395 -7.29 30.76 -1.01
C LEU A 395 -8.08 29.66 -0.29
N ALA A 396 -9.39 29.64 -0.51
CA ALA A 396 -10.25 28.60 0.05
C ALA A 396 -9.97 27.24 -0.60
N PRO A 397 -9.99 26.14 0.19
CA PRO A 397 -10.00 24.79 -0.35
C PRO A 397 -11.18 24.55 -1.30
N SER A 398 -10.97 23.70 -2.29
CA SER A 398 -12.02 23.27 -3.21
C SER A 398 -12.25 21.77 -3.12
N SER A 399 -13.47 21.33 -3.42
CA SER A 399 -13.86 19.92 -3.44
C SER A 399 -14.57 19.59 -4.75
N PHE A 400 -14.14 18.51 -5.39
CA PHE A 400 -14.67 18.05 -6.66
C PHE A 400 -15.24 16.64 -6.51
N LEU A 401 -16.52 16.45 -6.82
CA LEU A 401 -17.13 15.13 -6.88
C LEU A 401 -16.59 14.37 -8.09
N ARG A 402 -15.86 13.29 -7.85
CA ARG A 402 -15.22 12.46 -8.89
C ARG A 402 -16.07 11.25 -9.29
N ALA A 403 -16.84 10.69 -8.35
CA ALA A 403 -17.77 9.62 -8.65
C ALA A 403 -18.91 9.58 -7.62
N ILE A 404 -20.12 9.25 -8.08
CA ILE A 404 -21.29 9.05 -7.22
C ILE A 404 -21.38 7.57 -6.83
N LEU A 405 -21.62 7.30 -5.55
CA LEU A 405 -21.93 5.96 -5.06
C LEU A 405 -23.45 5.81 -4.96
N GLN A 406 -24.05 4.99 -5.83
CA GLN A 406 -25.51 4.82 -5.87
C GLN A 406 -26.08 4.00 -4.71
N GLN A 407 -25.23 3.24 -4.00
CA GLN A 407 -25.61 2.50 -2.81
C GLN A 407 -24.50 2.65 -1.79
N GLU A 408 -24.86 2.76 -0.51
CA GLU A 408 -23.92 2.58 0.58
C GLU A 408 -23.47 1.12 0.61
N PRO A 409 -22.26 0.81 0.13
CA PRO A 409 -21.78 -0.55 0.23
C PRO A 409 -21.34 -0.74 1.68
N HIS A 410 -21.82 -1.80 2.35
CA HIS A 410 -21.20 -2.31 3.57
C HIS A 410 -19.84 -2.94 3.19
N ALA A 411 -18.89 -2.08 2.83
CA ALA A 411 -17.58 -2.44 2.32
C ALA A 411 -16.50 -1.58 2.98
N GLN A 412 -15.36 -2.19 3.23
CA GLN A 412 -14.13 -1.48 3.53
C GLN A 412 -13.62 -0.82 2.25
N ALA A 413 -13.11 0.41 2.35
CA ALA A 413 -12.55 1.12 1.22
C ALA A 413 -11.03 1.26 1.38
N ALA A 414 -10.31 1.12 0.28
CA ALA A 414 -8.92 1.55 0.15
C ALA A 414 -8.82 2.49 -1.04
N ILE A 415 -8.33 3.71 -0.82
CA ILE A 415 -8.36 4.79 -1.81
C ILE A 415 -6.93 5.21 -2.18
N GLY A 416 -6.66 5.22 -3.48
CA GLY A 416 -5.52 5.89 -4.11
C GLY A 416 -5.92 7.25 -4.72
N LEU A 417 -5.14 7.85 -5.62
CA LEU A 417 -5.48 9.15 -6.20
C LEU A 417 -6.40 8.98 -7.39
N ASN A 418 -6.19 7.92 -8.16
CA ASN A 418 -6.95 7.66 -9.39
C ASN A 418 -7.70 6.32 -9.33
N ARG A 419 -7.71 5.71 -8.14
CA ARG A 419 -8.20 4.34 -7.91
C ARG A 419 -8.80 4.20 -6.55
N ALA A 420 -9.74 3.29 -6.44
CA ALA A 420 -10.11 2.75 -5.15
C ALA A 420 -10.50 1.28 -5.30
N ILE A 421 -10.44 0.58 -4.18
CA ILE A 421 -10.85 -0.81 -4.04
C ILE A 421 -11.89 -0.84 -2.92
N LEU A 422 -13.07 -1.36 -3.22
CA LEU A 422 -14.09 -1.67 -2.22
C LEU A 422 -14.01 -3.16 -1.92
N ARG A 423 -13.83 -3.51 -0.65
CA ARG A 423 -13.82 -4.88 -0.17
C ARG A 423 -15.09 -5.17 0.62
N PHE A 424 -15.88 -6.12 0.16
CA PHE A 424 -17.13 -6.52 0.77
C PHE A 424 -16.90 -7.58 1.87
N HIS A 425 -17.90 -7.76 2.74
CA HIS A 425 -17.85 -8.73 3.84
C HIS A 425 -17.69 -10.19 3.37
N ASP A 426 -18.12 -10.51 2.15
CA ASP A 426 -17.94 -11.83 1.52
C ASP A 426 -16.48 -12.07 1.03
N GLY A 427 -15.59 -11.10 1.25
CA GLY A 427 -14.20 -11.13 0.83
C GLY A 427 -13.97 -10.70 -0.62
N SER A 428 -15.03 -10.48 -1.40
CA SER A 428 -14.91 -9.97 -2.76
C SER A 428 -14.37 -8.53 -2.75
N ALA A 429 -13.63 -8.19 -3.80
CA ALA A 429 -13.06 -6.85 -3.97
C ALA A 429 -13.43 -6.29 -5.34
N LEU A 430 -13.84 -5.03 -5.38
CA LEU A 430 -14.18 -4.30 -6.59
C LEU A 430 -13.21 -3.12 -6.75
N PRO A 431 -12.24 -3.20 -7.67
CA PRO A 431 -11.47 -2.04 -8.07
C PRO A 431 -12.30 -1.16 -8.98
N PHE A 432 -12.06 0.15 -8.92
CA PHE A 432 -12.47 1.05 -9.98
C PHE A 432 -11.46 2.18 -10.11
N ASN A 433 -11.46 2.78 -11.29
CA ASN A 433 -10.62 3.92 -11.64
C ASN A 433 -11.48 5.17 -11.69
N TYR A 434 -10.90 6.30 -11.33
CA TYR A 434 -11.43 7.62 -11.58
C TYR A 434 -10.26 8.54 -11.93
N SER A 435 -10.52 9.59 -12.71
CA SER A 435 -9.49 10.53 -13.11
C SER A 435 -9.55 11.77 -12.23
N CYS A 436 -8.51 12.01 -11.45
CA CYS A 436 -8.22 13.34 -10.94
C CYS A 436 -7.62 14.12 -12.11
N GLY A 437 -8.47 14.87 -12.83
CA GLY A 437 -7.98 15.70 -13.92
C GLY A 437 -7.02 16.75 -13.37
N TYR A 438 -5.81 16.82 -13.93
CA TYR A 438 -5.07 18.08 -13.98
C TYR A 438 -5.80 18.98 -14.97
N THR A 439 -6.99 19.45 -14.61
CA THR A 439 -7.57 20.58 -15.32
C THR A 439 -6.69 21.76 -14.94
N SER A 440 -5.72 22.10 -15.79
CA SER A 440 -5.11 23.43 -15.77
C SER A 440 -6.28 24.42 -15.71
N SER A 441 -6.32 25.28 -14.70
CA SER A 441 -7.51 26.03 -14.29
C SER A 441 -7.97 27.09 -15.31
N GLU A 442 -7.59 26.98 -16.57
CA GLU A 442 -7.79 28.02 -17.57
C GLU A 442 -8.99 27.82 -18.48
N ASP A 443 -9.62 26.64 -18.60
CA ASP A 443 -10.88 26.54 -19.37
C ASP A 443 -11.64 25.23 -19.09
N THR A 444 -12.68 25.28 -18.26
CA THR A 444 -13.82 24.35 -18.38
C THR A 444 -15.13 25.03 -17.99
N THR A 445 -16.00 25.22 -18.97
CA THR A 445 -17.44 25.29 -18.77
C THR A 445 -17.91 24.02 -18.08
N PHE A 446 -18.70 24.16 -17.00
CA PHE A 446 -19.37 23.07 -16.30
C PHE A 446 -20.16 22.22 -17.31
N VAL A 447 -19.67 21.02 -17.65
CA VAL A 447 -20.43 20.04 -18.44
C VAL A 447 -21.06 19.08 -17.43
N GLU A 448 -22.39 19.08 -17.38
CA GLU A 448 -23.24 18.35 -16.43
C GLU A 448 -23.33 16.83 -16.71
N ASP A 449 -22.42 16.26 -17.51
CA ASP A 449 -22.37 14.82 -17.80
C ASP A 449 -21.61 14.10 -16.68
N THR A 450 -22.29 13.91 -15.55
CA THR A 450 -21.73 13.17 -14.42
C THR A 450 -21.71 11.67 -14.76
N PRO A 451 -20.54 11.00 -14.81
CA PRO A 451 -20.50 9.56 -15.03
C PRO A 451 -21.11 8.84 -13.82
N SER A 452 -22.33 8.33 -13.97
CA SER A 452 -22.94 7.46 -12.96
C SER A 452 -22.31 6.07 -13.04
N ILE A 453 -21.55 5.66 -12.02
CA ILE A 453 -21.07 4.28 -11.91
C ILE A 453 -22.20 3.44 -11.31
N ARG A 454 -22.81 2.57 -12.12
CA ARG A 454 -23.81 1.60 -11.64
C ARG A 454 -23.11 0.37 -11.06
N PHE A 455 -23.38 0.07 -9.80
CA PHE A 455 -22.90 -1.15 -9.16
C PHE A 455 -23.85 -2.30 -9.49
N GLN A 456 -23.39 -3.27 -10.28
CA GLN A 456 -24.00 -4.59 -10.32
C GLN A 456 -23.18 -5.48 -9.39
N VAL A 457 -23.74 -5.83 -8.23
CA VAL A 457 -23.15 -6.81 -7.32
C VAL A 457 -23.13 -8.15 -8.06
N PRO A 458 -21.96 -8.79 -8.28
CA PRO A 458 -21.92 -10.14 -8.82
C PRO A 458 -22.67 -11.07 -7.87
N ARG A 459 -23.56 -11.92 -8.41
CA ARG A 459 -24.17 -12.98 -7.61
C ARG A 459 -23.05 -13.85 -7.02
N PRO A 460 -23.16 -14.31 -5.76
CA PRO A 460 -22.16 -15.17 -5.15
C PRO A 460 -21.90 -16.37 -6.06
N PHE A 461 -20.61 -16.60 -6.34
CA PHE A 461 -20.16 -17.71 -7.16
C PHE A 461 -20.51 -19.00 -6.39
N MET A 462 -21.50 -19.77 -6.87
CA MET A 462 -21.72 -21.12 -6.36
C MET A 462 -20.46 -21.93 -6.62
N ALA A 463 -19.91 -22.51 -5.55
CA ALA A 463 -18.70 -23.32 -5.60
C ALA A 463 -18.81 -24.35 -6.72
N TYR A 464 -17.85 -24.31 -7.64
CA TYR A 464 -17.69 -25.33 -8.67
C TYR A 464 -17.23 -26.60 -7.97
N SER A 465 -18.14 -27.55 -7.71
CA SER A 465 -17.75 -28.90 -7.33
C SER A 465 -17.08 -29.54 -8.55
N PRO A 466 -15.82 -30.00 -8.46
CA PRO A 466 -15.21 -30.74 -9.56
C PRO A 466 -16.05 -32.00 -9.84
N PRO A 467 -16.23 -32.40 -11.11
CA PRO A 467 -16.92 -33.64 -11.43
C PRO A 467 -16.17 -34.80 -10.75
N LYS A 468 -16.91 -35.64 -10.02
CA LYS A 468 -16.39 -36.92 -9.53
C LYS A 468 -15.89 -37.70 -10.75
N LEU A 469 -14.61 -37.98 -10.77
CA LEU A 469 -14.03 -38.94 -11.70
C LEU A 469 -14.58 -40.32 -11.34
N ASP A 470 -15.33 -40.92 -12.26
CA ASP A 470 -15.73 -42.33 -12.19
C ASP A 470 -14.47 -43.21 -12.11
N GLU A 471 -14.35 -43.95 -11.00
CA GLU A 471 -13.39 -45.05 -10.85
C GLU A 471 -13.81 -46.19 -11.78
N GLY A 472 -13.35 -46.13 -13.03
CA GLY A 472 -13.78 -47.10 -14.04
C GLY A 472 -12.89 -47.17 -15.26
N CYS A 473 -11.56 -47.28 -15.11
CA CYS A 473 -10.72 -47.66 -16.24
C CYS A 473 -9.60 -48.66 -15.85
N GLN A 474 -9.77 -49.87 -16.37
CA GLN A 474 -8.88 -51.02 -16.28
C GLN A 474 -7.46 -50.70 -16.74
N LYS A 475 -6.48 -51.15 -15.94
CA LYS A 475 -5.06 -51.29 -16.35
C LYS A 475 -4.98 -52.14 -17.62
N ARG A 476 -4.54 -51.56 -18.74
CA ARG A 476 -4.03 -52.33 -19.89
C ARG A 476 -2.52 -52.38 -19.80
N ASP A 477 -2.03 -53.61 -19.79
CA ASP A 477 -0.65 -54.04 -19.73
C ASP A 477 0.03 -53.81 -21.09
N TRP A 478 1.10 -53.01 -21.13
CA TRP A 478 1.84 -52.67 -22.36
C TRP A 478 3.11 -53.52 -22.58
N LYS A 479 3.30 -54.61 -21.83
CA LYS A 479 4.39 -55.56 -22.08
C LYS A 479 4.00 -56.70 -23.02
N SER A 480 3.76 -56.40 -24.29
CA SER A 480 3.99 -57.37 -25.37
C SER A 480 3.82 -56.72 -26.74
N LYS A 481 4.94 -56.31 -27.34
CA LYS A 481 5.21 -56.32 -28.80
C LYS A 481 6.54 -55.62 -29.07
N LEU A 482 7.63 -56.38 -29.01
CA LEU A 482 8.87 -56.07 -29.71
C LEU A 482 9.11 -57.18 -30.74
N PRO A 483 9.31 -56.86 -32.02
CA PRO A 483 9.78 -57.83 -33.00
C PRO A 483 11.25 -58.17 -32.73
N LYS A 484 11.57 -59.45 -32.80
CA LYS A 484 12.93 -59.98 -32.75
C LYS A 484 13.64 -59.74 -34.08
N GLY A 485 14.90 -59.31 -34.02
CA GLY A 485 15.90 -59.54 -35.07
C GLY A 485 16.44 -58.29 -35.73
N LEU A 486 17.65 -57.89 -35.35
CA LEU A 486 18.80 -57.67 -36.24
C LEU A 486 19.97 -57.16 -35.40
N SER A 487 20.98 -58.01 -35.28
CA SER A 487 22.32 -57.66 -34.81
C SER A 487 23.06 -56.95 -35.93
N HIS A 488 23.45 -55.70 -35.73
CA HIS A 488 24.74 -55.21 -36.22
C HIS A 488 25.12 -53.91 -35.52
N LYS A 489 26.36 -53.89 -35.03
CA LYS A 489 27.07 -52.73 -34.52
C LYS A 489 27.50 -51.92 -35.76
N GLU A 490 26.95 -50.73 -35.96
CA GLU A 490 27.51 -49.73 -36.86
C GLU A 490 27.73 -48.43 -36.07
N GLU A 491 29.00 -48.08 -35.89
CA GLU A 491 29.44 -46.77 -35.45
C GLU A 491 29.22 -45.77 -36.59
N CYS A 492 28.29 -44.83 -36.42
CA CYS A 492 28.24 -43.64 -37.26
C CYS A 492 29.22 -42.60 -36.71
N LYS A 493 30.37 -42.45 -37.38
CA LYS A 493 31.26 -41.30 -37.24
C LYS A 493 30.75 -40.18 -38.16
N LEU A 494 30.40 -39.02 -37.59
CA LEU A 494 30.21 -37.79 -38.35
C LEU A 494 31.56 -37.07 -38.45
N LEU A 495 32.03 -36.90 -39.69
CA LEU A 495 33.22 -36.15 -40.06
C LEU A 495 32.78 -34.79 -40.60
N GLU A 496 33.05 -33.72 -39.85
CA GLU A 496 33.20 -32.37 -40.41
C GLU A 496 34.47 -31.73 -39.82
N ASP A 497 35.36 -31.29 -40.71
CA ASP A 497 36.52 -30.42 -40.46
C ASP A 497 37.56 -30.85 -39.40
N GLY A 498 37.99 -32.12 -39.47
CA GLY A 498 39.37 -32.49 -39.14
C GLY A 498 39.86 -32.22 -37.71
N LYS A 499 38.96 -32.11 -36.73
CA LYS A 499 39.30 -32.06 -35.31
C LYS A 499 38.43 -33.04 -34.50
N GLU A 500 39.08 -33.96 -33.80
CA GLU A 500 38.44 -34.80 -32.79
C GLU A 500 38.09 -33.94 -31.56
N TYR A 501 36.85 -34.02 -31.11
CA TYR A 501 36.40 -33.45 -29.84
C TYR A 501 35.93 -34.58 -28.93
N GLU A 502 36.55 -34.69 -27.76
CA GLU A 502 36.11 -35.53 -26.65
C GLU A 502 34.93 -34.81 -25.95
N VAL A 503 33.74 -35.41 -26.01
CA VAL A 503 32.54 -34.86 -25.36
C VAL A 503 32.41 -35.45 -23.96
N GLU A 504 32.92 -34.74 -22.96
CA GLU A 504 32.54 -34.96 -21.57
C GLU A 504 31.07 -34.52 -21.36
N SER A 505 30.25 -35.45 -20.90
CA SER A 505 28.84 -35.25 -20.62
C SER A 505 28.65 -34.63 -19.23
N ILE A 506 28.36 -33.33 -19.19
CA ILE A 506 27.80 -32.65 -18.01
C ILE A 506 26.30 -32.94 -17.98
N VAL A 507 25.91 -33.93 -17.20
CA VAL A 507 24.54 -34.12 -16.70
C VAL A 507 24.63 -34.28 -15.19
N LYS A 508 24.32 -33.21 -14.45
CA LYS A 508 23.85 -33.27 -13.05
C LYS A 508 23.48 -31.86 -12.56
N LEU A 509 22.20 -31.64 -12.30
CA LEU A 509 21.62 -31.29 -10.98
C LEU A 509 20.21 -30.73 -11.13
N HIS A 510 19.20 -31.57 -10.88
CA HIS A 510 18.19 -31.34 -9.84
C HIS A 510 17.18 -32.49 -9.88
N ASN A 511 17.41 -33.51 -9.06
CA ASN A 511 16.35 -34.26 -8.40
C ASN A 511 16.96 -35.17 -7.32
N ASN A 512 16.26 -35.24 -6.19
CA ASN A 512 16.45 -36.09 -5.01
C ASN A 512 17.42 -35.57 -3.94
N ARG A 513 16.82 -34.93 -2.93
CA ARG A 513 17.19 -35.15 -1.53
C ARG A 513 15.89 -35.52 -0.82
N TRP A 514 15.74 -36.79 -0.44
CA TRP A 514 14.86 -37.31 0.63
C TRP A 514 15.24 -38.77 0.84
N SER A 515 16.07 -39.04 1.84
CA SER A 515 16.10 -40.29 2.62
C SER A 515 17.21 -40.19 3.69
N ASN A 516 16.82 -40.56 4.91
CA ASN A 516 17.64 -40.88 6.10
C ASN A 516 17.60 -39.83 7.22
N PHE A 517 16.58 -39.95 8.07
CA PHE A 517 16.80 -40.24 9.49
C PHE A 517 15.74 -41.26 9.93
N GLY A 518 16.19 -42.41 10.40
CA GLY A 518 15.36 -43.38 11.10
C GLY A 518 15.50 -43.22 12.61
N GLY A 519 14.45 -43.58 13.33
CA GLY A 519 14.51 -43.96 14.74
C GLY A 519 13.74 -43.06 15.69
N SER A 520 12.50 -43.45 16.01
CA SER A 520 12.08 -43.84 17.37
C SER A 520 10.58 -43.64 17.53
N ASP A 521 9.85 -44.75 17.52
CA ASP A 521 8.47 -44.85 17.99
C ASP A 521 8.31 -44.29 19.39
N ARG A 522 7.31 -43.43 19.59
CA ARG A 522 6.54 -43.34 20.83
C ARG A 522 5.17 -42.75 20.53
N MET A 523 4.16 -43.61 20.65
CA MET A 523 2.76 -43.25 20.84
C MET A 523 2.62 -42.27 22.00
N VAL A 524 1.92 -41.16 21.77
CA VAL A 524 1.21 -40.40 22.80
C VAL A 524 -0.07 -39.87 22.16
N ASP A 525 -1.13 -39.98 22.94
CA ASP A 525 -2.55 -39.90 22.60
C ASP A 525 -3.01 -38.59 21.95
N GLU A 526 -3.99 -38.72 21.05
CA GLU A 526 -4.86 -37.65 20.59
C GLU A 526 -5.82 -37.26 21.73
N ASP A 527 -5.69 -36.03 22.23
CA ASP A 527 -6.75 -35.39 23.02
C ASP A 527 -7.30 -34.19 22.25
N ASP A 528 -8.63 -34.21 22.14
CA ASP A 528 -9.53 -33.20 21.59
C ASP A 528 -9.22 -31.78 22.10
N TYR A 529 -9.11 -30.82 21.18
CA TYR A 529 -9.42 -29.43 21.47
C TYR A 529 -10.38 -28.87 20.40
N THR A 530 -11.66 -28.96 20.72
CA THR A 530 -12.73 -28.14 20.16
C THR A 530 -12.52 -26.70 20.62
N SER A 531 -12.24 -25.78 19.68
CA SER A 531 -12.25 -24.34 19.99
C SER A 531 -13.63 -23.75 19.68
N ASP A 532 -14.41 -23.52 20.73
CA ASP A 532 -15.62 -22.71 20.67
C ASP A 532 -15.27 -21.23 20.45
N TYR A 533 -15.70 -20.69 19.32
CA TYR A 533 -15.76 -19.24 19.10
C TYR A 533 -16.99 -18.67 19.81
N ALA A 534 -16.79 -18.07 20.98
CA ALA A 534 -17.82 -17.29 21.66
C ALA A 534 -17.98 -15.91 21.00
N VAL A 535 -19.15 -15.69 20.40
CA VAL A 535 -19.65 -14.39 19.94
C VAL A 535 -20.01 -13.55 21.16
N TYR A 536 -19.28 -12.46 21.42
CA TYR A 536 -19.67 -11.47 22.42
C TYR A 536 -20.86 -10.65 21.92
N GLY A 537 -22.08 -11.07 22.29
CA GLY A 537 -23.27 -10.25 22.29
C GLY A 537 -23.35 -9.47 23.61
N GLN A 538 -23.36 -8.14 23.54
CA GLN A 538 -23.62 -7.27 24.69
C GLN A 538 -25.02 -7.56 25.25
N ARG A 539 -25.09 -8.10 26.47
CA ARG A 539 -26.29 -8.05 27.32
C ARG A 539 -26.05 -7.07 28.45
N THR A 540 -26.83 -5.99 28.46
CA THR A 540 -27.00 -5.08 29.60
C THR A 540 -27.55 -5.84 30.82
N PRO A 541 -26.96 -5.70 32.02
CA PRO A 541 -27.55 -6.24 33.24
C PRO A 541 -28.69 -5.33 33.75
N PRO A 542 -29.70 -5.88 34.44
CA PRO A 542 -30.76 -5.09 35.05
C PRO A 542 -30.28 -4.42 36.36
N SER A 543 -30.71 -3.18 36.56
CA SER A 543 -30.58 -2.43 37.82
C SER A 543 -31.19 -3.19 39.02
N PRO A 544 -30.51 -3.25 40.17
CA PRO A 544 -31.16 -3.58 41.43
C PRO A 544 -31.71 -2.31 42.09
N ASN A 545 -33.00 -2.34 42.37
CA ASN A 545 -33.71 -1.30 43.11
C ASN A 545 -33.75 -1.68 44.61
N ASN A 546 -33.31 -0.75 45.44
CA ASN A 546 -33.71 -0.41 46.81
C ASN A 546 -33.94 -1.45 47.94
N ASN A 547 -33.52 -0.94 49.12
CA ASN A 547 -33.94 -1.25 50.49
C ASN A 547 -33.29 -2.45 51.18
N THR A 548 -32.36 -2.18 52.11
CA THR A 548 -32.69 -2.05 53.55
C THR A 548 -31.41 -1.70 54.36
N ASN A 549 -31.45 -0.57 55.08
CA ASN A 549 -30.71 -0.36 56.34
C ASN A 549 -31.37 -1.24 57.43
N PRO A 550 -30.65 -1.75 58.47
CA PRO A 550 -30.14 -0.85 59.54
C PRO A 550 -28.93 -1.32 60.39
N PHE A 551 -28.35 -0.37 61.16
CA PHE A 551 -27.39 -0.51 62.30
C PHE A 551 -26.00 -1.11 62.00
N GLY A 552 -24.87 -0.69 62.57
CA GLY A 552 -24.45 0.44 63.41
C GLY A 552 -22.90 0.47 63.34
N GLY A 553 -22.24 1.62 63.42
CA GLY A 553 -21.52 2.02 64.64
C GLY A 553 -20.00 1.72 64.59
N SER A 554 -19.20 2.79 64.78
CA SER A 554 -17.75 2.83 65.07
C SER A 554 -16.79 2.36 63.95
N GLY A 555 -15.64 3.00 63.68
CA GLY A 555 -14.96 4.12 64.30
C GLY A 555 -13.77 4.55 63.43
N PHE A 556 -13.33 5.79 63.64
CA PHE A 556 -12.11 6.38 63.07
C PHE A 556 -10.85 5.75 63.68
N ASN A 557 -9.81 5.58 62.85
CA ASN A 557 -8.39 5.94 63.08
C ASN A 557 -7.43 5.01 62.32
N TYR A 558 -6.93 5.42 61.15
CA TYR A 558 -5.58 5.97 60.90
C TYR A 558 -5.36 6.11 59.40
#